data_AF-A0A4Q3IR08-F1
#
_entry.id   AF-A0A4Q3IR08-F1
#
_cell.length_a   1.000
_cell.length_b   1.000
_cell.length_c   1.000
_cell.angle_alpha   90.00
_cell.angle_beta   90.00
_cell.angle_gamma   90.00
#
_symmetry.space_group_name_H-M   'P 1'
#
loop_
_entity.id
_entity.type
_entity.pdbx_description
1 polymer ?
#
loop_
_entity_poly.entity_id
_entity_poly.type
_entity_poly.pdbx_seq_one_letter_code
_entity_poly.pdbx_strand_id
1 'polypeptide(L)'
;AKWDNLPDMTPLGLGNALLALTEWPAVVPLWFLRDLFVCVLLAPVVLFGLQRWPLATMVALLAFTMLGEPLMVLQRPALLLFFGIGMWVRVAGNDEAAIDRMARPLSWGLLVMAAVYLTLRIGRIPIGELNDSLQTSLDILLRITMAAAFWRLTEWVRRSSFAGFCTWLEPYTFFIFCSHAILFEFSGIAFRRVFGNYGDNLFLVTFLTLPMLAVVSAVVGLQVIAWSRPLLAAFNAGHGAPPLTRSSGLEPRRA
;
A
#
# COMPACT_ATOMS: atom_id res chain seq x y z
N ALA A 1 -22.04 11.49 -2.12
CA ALA A 1 -21.92 10.72 -0.88
C ALA A 1 -22.94 9.58 -0.95
N LYS A 2 -22.49 8.33 -1.03
CA LYS A 2 -23.38 7.16 -0.97
C LYS A 2 -23.78 6.97 0.50
N TRP A 3 -24.85 7.63 0.91
CA TRP A 3 -25.45 7.45 2.25
C TRP A 3 -26.06 6.06 2.42
N ASP A 4 -26.23 5.31 1.32
CA ASP A 4 -26.75 3.94 1.30
C ASP A 4 -25.76 2.86 1.75
N ASN A 5 -24.49 3.22 2.04
CA ASN A 5 -23.43 2.30 2.51
C ASN A 5 -23.06 2.56 3.98
N LEU A 6 -23.99 3.03 4.80
CA LEU A 6 -23.77 3.08 6.24
C LEU A 6 -23.80 1.64 6.78
N PRO A 7 -22.85 1.25 7.64
CA PRO A 7 -22.84 -0.09 8.18
C PRO A 7 -24.09 -0.32 9.03
N ASP A 8 -24.68 -1.50 8.90
CA ASP A 8 -25.79 -1.90 9.74
C ASP A 8 -25.37 -1.77 11.21
N MET A 9 -26.17 -1.07 12.01
CA MET A 9 -25.89 -0.84 13.44
C MET A 9 -26.05 -2.10 14.31
N THR A 10 -26.14 -3.28 13.68
CA THR A 10 -26.10 -4.56 14.36
C THR A 10 -24.67 -4.88 14.79
N PRO A 11 -24.45 -5.70 15.84
CA PRO A 11 -23.10 -6.10 16.25
C PRO A 11 -22.29 -6.75 15.11
N LEU A 12 -22.97 -7.47 14.21
CA LEU A 12 -22.39 -8.05 12.99
C LEU A 12 -22.06 -6.99 11.94
N GLY A 13 -22.94 -6.01 11.71
CA GLY A 13 -22.68 -4.92 10.77
C GLY A 13 -21.55 -3.99 11.22
N LEU A 14 -21.46 -3.69 12.52
CA LEU A 14 -20.31 -3.00 13.12
C LEU A 14 -19.03 -3.83 13.05
N GLY A 15 -19.13 -5.14 13.31
CA GLY A 15 -18.02 -6.09 13.14
C GLY A 15 -17.51 -6.12 11.69
N ASN A 16 -18.42 -6.11 10.71
CA ASN A 16 -18.08 -6.03 9.30
C ASN A 16 -17.47 -4.69 8.92
N ALA A 17 -18.01 -3.58 9.43
CA ALA A 17 -17.51 -2.23 9.14
C ALA A 17 -16.05 -2.05 9.58
N LEU A 18 -15.70 -2.60 10.74
CA LEU A 18 -14.40 -2.42 11.39
C LEU A 18 -13.41 -3.52 11.05
N LEU A 19 -13.86 -4.78 11.02
CA LEU A 19 -13.00 -5.96 10.89
C LEU A 19 -13.21 -6.70 9.57
N ALA A 20 -14.15 -6.27 8.73
CA ALA A 20 -14.51 -6.93 7.47
C ALA A 20 -14.76 -8.44 7.66
N LEU A 21 -15.57 -8.85 8.65
CA LEU A 21 -15.71 -10.28 8.96
C LEU A 21 -16.38 -11.06 7.82
N THR A 22 -17.43 -10.50 7.22
CA THR A 22 -18.17 -11.13 6.12
C THR A 22 -18.47 -10.19 4.96
N GLU A 23 -18.35 -8.87 5.14
CA GLU A 23 -18.69 -7.86 4.14
C GLU A 23 -17.58 -6.81 3.94
N TRP A 24 -17.75 -5.95 2.94
CA TRP A 24 -16.80 -4.88 2.63
C TRP A 24 -16.70 -3.89 3.80
N PRO A 25 -15.48 -3.61 4.31
CA PRO A 25 -15.31 -2.66 5.41
C PRO A 25 -15.57 -1.23 4.95
N ALA A 26 -15.88 -0.37 5.91
CA ALA A 26 -16.16 1.05 5.66
C ALA A 26 -14.94 1.81 5.11
N VAL A 27 -13.72 1.35 5.40
CA VAL A 27 -12.49 1.99 4.95
C VAL A 27 -11.47 1.00 4.41
N VAL A 28 -10.86 1.37 3.29
CA VAL A 28 -9.87 0.57 2.55
C VAL A 28 -8.69 0.08 3.41
N PRO A 29 -8.05 0.90 4.26
CA PRO A 29 -6.87 0.47 5.03
C PRO A 29 -7.13 -0.66 6.02
N LEU A 30 -8.36 -0.78 6.56
CA LEU A 30 -8.69 -1.82 7.54
C LEU A 30 -8.73 -3.22 6.91
N TRP A 31 -9.25 -3.33 5.68
CA TRP A 31 -9.21 -4.61 4.96
C TRP A 31 -7.76 -5.04 4.68
N PHE A 32 -6.89 -4.11 4.27
CA PHE A 32 -5.50 -4.43 4.02
C PHE A 32 -4.78 -4.92 5.28
N LEU A 33 -5.04 -4.30 6.43
CA LEU A 33 -4.49 -4.74 7.72
C LEU A 33 -4.96 -6.16 8.09
N ARG A 34 -6.25 -6.47 7.85
CA ARG A 34 -6.78 -7.83 8.04
C ARG A 34 -6.06 -8.84 7.15
N ASP A 35 -5.97 -8.57 5.84
CA ASP A 35 -5.30 -9.47 4.90
C ASP A 35 -3.80 -9.66 5.25
N LEU A 36 -3.13 -8.59 5.72
CA LEU A 36 -1.75 -8.65 6.21
C LEU A 36 -1.63 -9.50 7.48
N PHE A 37 -2.53 -9.33 8.44
CA PHE A 37 -2.57 -10.14 9.66
C PHE A 37 -2.73 -11.63 9.33
N VAL A 38 -3.61 -11.97 8.39
CA VAL A 38 -3.76 -13.35 7.93
C VAL A 38 -2.49 -13.86 7.24
N CYS A 39 -1.82 -13.02 6.44
CA CYS A 39 -0.53 -13.40 5.85
C CYS A 39 0.54 -13.68 6.90
N VAL A 40 0.59 -12.91 8.00
CA VAL A 40 1.50 -13.17 9.13
C VAL A 40 1.13 -14.48 9.84
N LEU A 41 -0.17 -14.78 10.01
CA LEU A 41 -0.62 -16.04 10.59
C LEU A 41 -0.27 -17.26 9.71
N LEU A 42 -0.33 -17.10 8.39
CA LEU A 42 0.04 -18.12 7.40
C LEU A 42 1.55 -18.18 7.13
N ALA A 43 2.33 -17.19 7.57
CA ALA A 43 3.77 -17.11 7.35
C ALA A 43 4.54 -18.39 7.71
N PRO A 44 4.33 -19.07 8.87
CA PRO A 44 5.07 -20.29 9.17
C PRO A 44 4.80 -21.42 8.18
N VAL A 45 3.56 -21.55 7.69
CA VAL A 45 3.19 -22.58 6.69
C VAL A 45 3.82 -22.27 5.35
N VAL A 46 3.73 -21.02 4.91
CA VAL A 46 4.34 -20.59 3.64
C VAL A 46 5.86 -20.73 3.72
N LEU A 47 6.48 -20.33 4.83
CA LEU A 47 7.92 -20.46 5.06
C LEU A 47 8.37 -21.93 4.99
N PHE A 48 7.64 -22.84 5.65
CA PHE A 48 7.92 -24.27 5.59
C PHE A 48 7.82 -24.81 4.16
N GLY A 49 6.78 -24.40 3.42
CA GLY A 49 6.62 -24.74 2.01
C GLY A 49 7.78 -24.23 1.16
N LEU A 50 8.20 -22.98 1.35
CA LEU A 50 9.30 -22.36 0.61
C LEU A 50 10.65 -23.02 0.87
N GLN A 51 10.90 -23.49 2.09
CA GLN A 51 12.14 -24.18 2.43
C GLN A 51 12.22 -25.59 1.84
N ARG A 52 11.11 -26.31 1.77
CA ARG A 52 11.06 -27.71 1.30
C ARG A 52 10.83 -27.81 -0.21
N TRP A 53 9.86 -27.05 -0.72
CA TRP A 53 9.37 -27.11 -2.09
C TRP A 53 9.07 -25.70 -2.62
N PRO A 54 10.11 -24.87 -2.89
CA PRO A 54 9.92 -23.46 -3.27
C PRO A 54 9.08 -23.30 -4.54
N LEU A 55 9.35 -24.11 -5.57
CA LEU A 55 8.61 -24.03 -6.83
C LEU A 55 7.15 -24.46 -6.68
N ALA A 56 6.90 -25.57 -5.98
CA ALA A 56 5.54 -26.06 -5.74
C ALA A 56 4.73 -25.04 -4.92
N THR A 57 5.35 -24.42 -3.92
CA THR A 57 4.72 -23.39 -3.10
C THR A 57 4.41 -22.14 -3.92
N MET A 58 5.33 -21.67 -4.76
CA MET A 58 5.09 -20.53 -5.67
C MET A 58 3.96 -20.81 -6.68
N VAL A 59 3.92 -22.01 -7.25
CA VAL A 59 2.84 -22.43 -8.17
C VAL A 59 1.51 -22.52 -7.42
N ALA A 60 1.50 -23.05 -6.20
CA ALA A 60 0.28 -23.11 -5.37
C ALA A 60 -0.22 -21.71 -5.01
N LEU A 61 0.67 -20.78 -4.65
CA LEU A 61 0.31 -19.38 -4.41
C LEU A 61 -0.23 -18.72 -5.68
N LEU A 62 0.41 -18.92 -6.83
CA LEU A 62 -0.07 -18.38 -8.11
C LEU A 62 -1.43 -18.97 -8.49
N ALA A 63 -1.62 -20.28 -8.34
CA ALA A 63 -2.92 -20.93 -8.55
C ALA A 63 -3.98 -20.36 -7.61
N PHE A 64 -3.65 -20.14 -6.34
CA PHE A 64 -4.52 -19.46 -5.38
C PHE A 64 -4.84 -18.03 -5.80
N THR A 65 -3.92 -17.30 -6.45
CA THR A 65 -4.26 -15.96 -6.98
C THR A 65 -5.17 -15.95 -8.19
N MET A 66 -5.11 -16.99 -9.03
CA MET A 66 -5.89 -17.11 -10.26
C MET A 66 -7.27 -17.74 -10.02
N LEU A 67 -7.33 -18.73 -9.14
CA LEU A 67 -8.51 -19.56 -8.86
C LEU A 67 -9.18 -19.21 -7.54
N GLY A 68 -8.48 -18.47 -6.68
CA GLY A 68 -9.06 -17.97 -5.45
C GLY A 68 -10.13 -16.97 -5.78
N GLU A 69 -11.37 -17.45 -5.82
CA GLU A 69 -12.50 -16.63 -5.39
C GLU A 69 -12.10 -15.93 -4.08
N PRO A 70 -12.63 -14.73 -3.77
CA PRO A 70 -12.42 -14.09 -2.48
C PRO A 70 -13.03 -14.98 -1.39
N LEU A 71 -12.29 -16.02 -1.00
CA LEU A 71 -12.52 -16.83 0.16
C LEU A 71 -12.60 -15.84 1.31
N MET A 72 -13.58 -16.02 2.21
CA MET A 72 -13.85 -15.13 3.35
C MET A 72 -12.60 -14.79 4.20
N VAL A 73 -11.49 -15.49 3.98
CA VAL A 73 -10.19 -15.32 4.63
C VAL A 73 -9.31 -14.23 3.98
N LEU A 74 -9.24 -14.08 2.64
CA LEU A 74 -8.43 -13.05 1.95
C LEU A 74 -9.24 -12.34 0.85
N GLN A 75 -9.37 -11.01 0.92
CA GLN A 75 -10.07 -10.25 -0.12
C GLN A 75 -9.23 -10.14 -1.41
N ARG A 76 -7.90 -10.03 -1.27
CA ARG A 76 -6.97 -10.02 -2.39
C ARG A 76 -6.00 -11.19 -2.31
N PRO A 77 -6.30 -12.31 -2.97
CA PRO A 77 -5.40 -13.47 -3.06
C PRO A 77 -3.97 -13.10 -3.51
N ALA A 78 -3.86 -12.11 -4.41
CA ALA A 78 -2.57 -11.59 -4.89
C ALA A 78 -1.62 -11.13 -3.77
N LEU A 79 -2.15 -10.64 -2.64
CA LEU A 79 -1.34 -10.16 -1.52
C LEU A 79 -0.47 -11.29 -0.95
N LEU A 80 -1.02 -12.49 -0.81
CA LEU A 80 -0.30 -13.65 -0.29
C LEU A 80 0.83 -14.10 -1.23
N LEU A 81 0.62 -14.00 -2.54
CA LEU A 81 1.66 -14.27 -3.53
C LEU A 81 2.84 -13.29 -3.39
N PHE A 82 2.58 -11.99 -3.32
CA PHE A 82 3.65 -10.99 -3.14
C PHE A 82 4.36 -11.13 -1.80
N PHE A 83 3.62 -11.42 -0.73
CA PHE A 83 4.18 -11.73 0.58
C PHE A 83 5.09 -12.98 0.52
N GLY A 84 4.64 -14.04 -0.16
CA GLY A 84 5.41 -15.25 -0.41
C GLY A 84 6.68 -15.01 -1.23
N ILE A 85 6.61 -14.21 -2.30
CA ILE A 85 7.77 -13.83 -3.12
C ILE A 85 8.79 -13.09 -2.26
N GLY A 86 8.35 -12.13 -1.43
CA GLY A 86 9.22 -11.41 -0.50
C GLY A 86 9.92 -12.33 0.49
N MET A 87 9.18 -13.27 1.10
CA MET A 87 9.76 -14.29 1.98
C MET A 87 10.74 -15.20 1.24
N TRP A 88 10.41 -15.62 0.02
CA TRP A 88 11.28 -16.47 -0.79
C TRP A 88 12.61 -15.77 -1.12
N VAL A 89 12.57 -14.49 -1.52
CA VAL A 89 13.77 -13.69 -1.76
C VAL A 89 14.66 -13.64 -0.51
N ARG A 90 14.06 -13.50 0.68
CA ARG A 90 14.78 -13.48 1.96
C ARG A 90 15.37 -14.84 2.36
N VAL A 91 14.65 -15.94 2.10
CA VAL A 91 15.03 -17.31 2.45
C VAL A 91 16.06 -17.89 1.48
N ALA A 92 15.93 -17.57 0.19
CA ALA A 92 16.86 -17.99 -0.85
C ALA A 92 18.28 -17.41 -0.65
N GLY A 93 18.45 -16.43 0.25
CA GLY A 93 19.73 -15.80 0.52
C GLY A 93 20.27 -15.04 -0.69
N ASN A 94 19.38 -14.54 -1.56
CA ASN A 94 19.79 -13.80 -2.75
C ASN A 94 20.53 -12.53 -2.33
N ASP A 95 21.76 -12.38 -2.82
CA ASP A 95 22.50 -11.13 -2.67
C ASP A 95 21.69 -9.96 -3.22
N GLU A 96 21.75 -8.80 -2.57
CA GLU A 96 21.07 -7.58 -3.03
C GLU A 96 21.39 -7.27 -4.51
N ALA A 97 22.62 -7.55 -4.94
CA ALA A 97 23.06 -7.41 -6.32
C ALA A 97 22.33 -8.33 -7.33
N ALA A 98 21.89 -9.52 -6.89
CA ALA A 98 21.10 -10.43 -7.72
C ALA A 98 19.66 -9.91 -7.87
N ILE A 99 19.08 -9.39 -6.79
CA ILE A 99 17.75 -8.78 -6.78
C ILE A 99 17.74 -7.53 -7.68
N ASP A 100 18.74 -6.65 -7.55
CA ASP A 100 18.89 -5.46 -8.38
C ASP A 100 18.99 -5.78 -9.88
N ARG A 101 19.73 -6.83 -10.22
CA ARG A 101 19.88 -7.29 -11.60
C ARG A 101 18.57 -7.78 -12.19
N MET A 102 17.74 -8.47 -11.38
CA MET A 102 16.42 -8.95 -11.79
C MET A 102 15.38 -7.82 -11.84
N ALA A 103 15.44 -6.87 -10.91
CA ALA A 103 14.56 -5.71 -10.86
C ALA A 103 14.80 -4.74 -12.02
N ARG A 104 16.02 -4.66 -12.56
CA ARG A 104 16.39 -3.76 -13.67
C ARG A 104 15.55 -3.96 -14.93
N PRO A 105 15.50 -5.14 -15.59
CA PRO A 105 14.63 -5.35 -16.75
C PRO A 105 13.15 -5.24 -16.38
N LEU A 106 12.77 -5.71 -15.18
CA LEU A 106 11.38 -5.71 -14.75
C LEU A 106 10.83 -4.29 -14.52
N SER A 107 11.69 -3.36 -14.11
CA SER A 107 11.35 -1.92 -14.01
C SER A 107 11.09 -1.27 -15.37
N TRP A 108 11.76 -1.71 -16.44
CA TRP A 108 11.41 -1.28 -17.81
C TRP A 108 10.06 -1.84 -18.24
N GLY A 109 9.70 -3.02 -17.74
CA GLY A 109 8.37 -3.59 -17.89
C GLY A 109 7.26 -2.65 -17.42
N LEU A 110 7.51 -1.80 -16.43
CA LEU A 110 6.53 -0.80 -15.98
C LEU A 110 6.21 0.22 -17.08
N LEU A 111 7.20 0.67 -17.85
CA LEU A 111 6.97 1.60 -18.96
C LEU A 111 6.15 0.96 -20.07
N VAL A 112 6.41 -0.33 -20.35
CA VAL A 112 5.59 -1.12 -21.29
C VAL A 112 4.16 -1.24 -20.77
N MET A 113 3.97 -1.56 -19.49
CA MET A 113 2.64 -1.64 -18.88
C MET A 113 1.92 -0.30 -18.91
N ALA A 114 2.60 0.80 -18.57
CA ALA A 114 2.04 2.14 -18.64
C ALA A 114 1.59 2.49 -20.06
N ALA A 115 2.39 2.14 -21.08
CA ALA A 115 2.02 2.31 -22.48
C ALA A 115 0.79 1.46 -22.84
N VAL A 116 0.74 0.18 -22.45
CA VAL A 116 -0.41 -0.70 -22.69
C VAL A 116 -1.69 -0.12 -22.08
N TYR A 117 -1.66 0.27 -20.80
CA TYR A 117 -2.82 0.88 -20.12
C TYR A 117 -3.23 2.21 -20.75
N LEU A 118 -2.26 3.02 -21.19
CA LEU A 118 -2.54 4.28 -21.89
C LEU A 118 -3.18 4.03 -23.26
N THR A 119 -2.70 3.08 -24.03
CA THR A 119 -3.29 2.67 -25.31
C THR A 119 -4.71 2.14 -25.13
N LEU A 120 -4.95 1.30 -24.12
CA LEU A 120 -6.30 0.80 -23.79
C LEU A 120 -7.25 1.96 -23.42
N ARG A 121 -6.77 2.92 -22.62
CA ARG A 121 -7.53 4.12 -22.24
C ARG A 121 -7.84 5.02 -23.43
N ILE A 122 -6.86 5.30 -24.29
CA ILE A 122 -7.02 6.13 -25.50
C ILE A 122 -7.95 5.43 -26.50
N GLY A 123 -7.82 4.11 -26.65
CA GLY A 123 -8.68 3.29 -27.50
C GLY A 123 -10.12 3.16 -26.99
N ARG A 124 -10.45 3.73 -25.82
CA ARG A 124 -11.76 3.65 -25.15
C ARG A 124 -12.30 2.22 -25.00
N ILE A 125 -11.42 1.23 -25.02
CA ILE A 125 -11.81 -0.16 -24.77
C ILE A 125 -12.12 -0.24 -23.28
N PRO A 126 -13.36 -0.55 -22.88
CA PRO A 126 -13.69 -0.65 -21.46
C PRO A 126 -12.86 -1.78 -20.86
N ILE A 127 -12.05 -1.47 -19.85
CA ILE A 127 -11.23 -2.48 -19.16
C ILE A 127 -12.12 -3.57 -18.53
N GLY A 128 -13.41 -3.29 -18.32
CA GLY A 128 -14.43 -4.24 -17.87
C GLY A 128 -15.01 -5.16 -18.96
N GLU A 129 -14.70 -4.95 -20.24
CA GLU A 129 -15.05 -5.88 -21.34
C GLU A 129 -13.91 -6.87 -21.65
N LEU A 130 -12.75 -6.69 -21.03
CA LEU A 130 -11.66 -7.67 -21.10
C LEU A 130 -12.05 -8.91 -20.30
N ASN A 131 -11.66 -10.08 -20.80
CA ASN A 131 -11.82 -11.34 -20.09
C ASN A 131 -11.23 -11.24 -18.66
N ASP A 132 -11.96 -11.71 -17.64
CA ASP A 132 -11.56 -11.61 -16.22
C ASP A 132 -10.15 -12.15 -15.95
N SER A 133 -9.77 -13.22 -16.66
CA SER A 133 -8.42 -13.81 -16.58
C SER A 133 -7.33 -12.86 -17.12
N LEU A 134 -7.63 -12.13 -18.20
CA LEU A 134 -6.72 -11.15 -18.79
C LEU A 134 -6.58 -9.92 -17.89
N GLN A 135 -7.69 -9.44 -17.32
CA GLN A 135 -7.66 -8.32 -16.38
C GLN A 135 -6.82 -8.66 -15.13
N THR A 136 -7.03 -9.85 -14.57
CA THR A 136 -6.27 -10.33 -13.40
C THR A 136 -4.78 -10.48 -13.73
N SER A 137 -4.46 -11.05 -14.90
CA SER A 137 -3.07 -11.20 -15.37
C SER A 137 -2.37 -9.85 -15.54
N LEU A 138 -3.06 -8.86 -16.13
CA LEU A 138 -2.54 -7.49 -16.28
C LEU A 138 -2.36 -6.78 -14.94
N ASP A 139 -3.27 -6.96 -13.97
CA ASP A 139 -3.12 -6.40 -12.62
C ASP A 139 -1.90 -7.01 -11.90
N ILE A 140 -1.71 -8.33 -11.97
CA ILE A 140 -0.54 -8.99 -11.38
C ILE A 140 0.75 -8.53 -12.06
N LEU A 141 0.79 -8.49 -13.39
CA LEU A 141 1.98 -8.05 -14.13
C LEU A 141 2.32 -6.58 -13.84
N LEU A 142 1.31 -5.72 -13.77
CA LEU A 142 1.47 -4.33 -13.34
C LEU A 142 2.04 -4.26 -11.92
N ARG A 143 1.53 -5.05 -10.98
CA ARG A 143 2.05 -5.08 -9.60
C ARG A 143 3.48 -5.58 -9.52
N ILE A 144 3.84 -6.64 -10.27
CA ILE A 144 5.20 -7.18 -10.32
C ILE A 144 6.17 -6.12 -10.86
N THR A 145 5.81 -5.44 -11.96
CA THR A 145 6.63 -4.39 -12.55
C THR A 145 6.72 -3.14 -11.67
N MET A 146 5.63 -2.77 -11.00
CA MET A 146 5.62 -1.71 -9.98
C MET A 146 6.49 -2.05 -8.77
N ALA A 147 6.45 -3.28 -8.26
CA ALA A 147 7.28 -3.72 -7.14
C ALA A 147 8.77 -3.61 -7.49
N ALA A 148 9.16 -4.03 -8.69
CA ALA A 148 10.53 -3.88 -9.17
C ALA A 148 10.95 -2.41 -9.37
N ALA A 149 10.04 -1.57 -9.89
CA ALA A 149 10.29 -0.14 -10.02
C ALA A 149 10.45 0.53 -8.65
N PHE A 150 9.60 0.20 -7.67
CA PHE A 150 9.70 0.69 -6.29
C PHE A 150 10.99 0.25 -5.62
N TRP A 151 11.42 -1.00 -5.80
CA TRP A 151 12.71 -1.47 -5.29
C TRP A 151 13.87 -0.57 -5.76
N ARG A 152 13.90 -0.27 -7.07
CA ARG A 152 14.92 0.62 -7.63
C ARG A 152 14.78 2.07 -7.17
N LEU A 153 13.55 2.54 -7.02
CA LEU A 153 13.27 3.87 -6.49
C LEU A 153 13.82 3.99 -5.07
N THR A 154 13.61 2.99 -4.22
CA THR A 154 14.17 2.96 -2.86
C THR A 154 15.68 3.03 -2.87
N GLU A 155 16.36 2.27 -3.72
CA GLU A 155 17.83 2.34 -3.83
C GLU A 155 18.32 3.72 -4.32
N TRP A 156 17.59 4.33 -5.27
CA TRP A 156 17.89 5.69 -5.72
C TRP A 156 17.68 6.72 -4.61
N VAL A 157 16.56 6.65 -3.89
CA VAL A 157 16.25 7.53 -2.76
C VAL A 157 17.30 7.39 -1.66
N ARG A 158 17.73 6.17 -1.34
CA ARG A 158 18.76 5.88 -0.33
C ARG A 158 20.10 6.55 -0.62
N ARG A 159 20.47 6.70 -1.90
CA ARG A 159 21.70 7.38 -2.33
C ARG A 159 21.55 8.89 -2.49
N SER A 160 20.32 9.40 -2.44
CA SER A 160 20.02 10.82 -2.64
C SER A 160 19.98 11.59 -1.32
N SER A 161 19.98 12.92 -1.40
CA SER A 161 19.74 13.80 -0.23
C SER A 161 18.36 13.63 0.39
N PHE A 162 17.40 13.01 -0.30
CA PHE A 162 16.06 12.74 0.21
C PHE A 162 16.00 11.60 1.22
N ALA A 163 17.04 10.77 1.34
CA ALA A 163 17.08 9.68 2.31
C ALA A 163 16.75 10.15 3.73
N GLY A 164 17.34 11.27 4.16
CA GLY A 164 17.10 11.83 5.49
C GLY A 164 15.65 12.27 5.73
N PHE A 165 14.97 12.78 4.70
CA PHE A 165 13.55 13.13 4.77
C PHE A 165 12.66 11.89 4.81
N CYS A 166 12.94 10.87 3.99
CA CYS A 166 12.20 9.61 4.00
C CYS A 166 12.33 8.87 5.33
N THR A 167 13.52 8.82 5.93
CA THR A 167 13.70 8.25 7.28
C THR A 167 13.00 9.08 8.35
N TRP A 168 12.93 10.41 8.21
CA TRP A 168 12.16 11.23 9.14
C TRP A 168 10.64 10.98 9.05
N LEU A 169 10.14 10.63 7.86
CA LEU A 169 8.72 10.27 7.67
C LEU A 169 8.36 8.87 8.18
N GLU A 170 9.34 7.99 8.44
CA GLU A 170 9.12 6.61 8.87
C GLU A 170 8.07 6.48 10.00
N PRO A 171 8.13 7.25 11.11
CA PRO A 171 7.19 7.13 12.22
C PRO A 171 5.76 7.55 11.87
N TYR A 172 5.58 8.31 10.79
CA TYR A 172 4.29 8.80 10.32
C TYR A 172 3.64 7.85 9.30
N THR A 173 4.39 6.90 8.75
CA THR A 173 3.95 6.04 7.63
C THR A 173 2.69 5.25 7.96
N PHE A 174 2.61 4.68 9.17
CA PHE A 174 1.42 3.94 9.61
C PHE A 174 0.19 4.86 9.69
N PHE A 175 0.35 6.03 10.28
CA PHE A 175 -0.74 6.99 10.42
C PHE A 175 -1.20 7.56 9.06
N ILE A 176 -0.26 7.85 8.15
CA ILE A 176 -0.56 8.19 6.75
C ILE A 176 -1.34 7.06 6.08
N PHE A 177 -0.90 5.81 6.25
CA PHE A 177 -1.57 4.64 5.68
C PHE A 177 -3.01 4.48 6.19
N CYS A 178 -3.28 4.71 7.48
CA CYS A 178 -4.64 4.59 8.01
C CYS A 178 -5.54 5.79 7.64
N SER A 179 -4.98 6.99 7.52
CA SER A 179 -5.76 8.22 7.32
C SER A 179 -6.02 8.60 5.87
N HIS A 180 -5.15 8.20 4.92
CA HIS A 180 -5.21 8.72 3.54
C HIS A 180 -6.55 8.46 2.85
N ALA A 181 -7.18 7.30 3.05
CA ALA A 181 -8.45 6.96 2.40
C ALA A 181 -9.59 7.87 2.89
N ILE A 182 -9.66 8.10 4.20
CA ILE A 182 -10.62 9.02 4.83
C ILE A 182 -10.40 10.42 4.28
N LEU A 183 -9.15 10.88 4.28
CA LEU A 183 -8.79 12.22 3.82
C LEU A 183 -9.08 12.40 2.33
N PHE A 184 -8.83 11.39 1.49
CA PHE A 184 -9.13 11.47 0.06
C PHE A 184 -10.61 11.60 -0.22
N GLU A 185 -11.47 10.89 0.52
CA GLU A 185 -12.93 11.03 0.39
C GLU A 185 -13.40 12.42 0.84
N PHE A 186 -13.03 12.84 2.05
CA PHE A 186 -13.51 14.11 2.60
C PHE A 186 -12.89 15.33 1.92
N SER A 187 -11.57 15.35 1.76
CA SER A 187 -10.87 16.43 1.06
C SER A 187 -11.18 16.42 -0.44
N GLY A 188 -11.44 15.25 -1.02
CA GLY A 188 -11.87 15.13 -2.40
C GLY A 188 -13.19 15.87 -2.68
N ILE A 189 -14.15 15.84 -1.76
CA ILE A 189 -15.41 16.59 -1.90
C ILE A 189 -15.14 18.10 -1.96
N ALA A 190 -14.31 18.63 -1.05
CA ALA A 190 -13.99 20.05 -0.99
C ALA A 190 -13.15 20.49 -2.21
N PHE A 191 -12.07 19.75 -2.52
CA PHE A 191 -11.16 20.11 -3.59
C PHE A 191 -11.78 19.97 -4.97
N ARG A 192 -12.59 18.93 -5.23
CA ARG A 192 -13.28 18.78 -6.53
C ARG A 192 -14.33 19.87 -6.76
N ARG A 193 -14.89 20.45 -5.70
CA ARG A 193 -15.81 21.58 -5.81
C ARG A 193 -15.09 22.89 -6.18
N VAL A 194 -13.82 23.04 -5.79
CA VAL A 194 -13.01 24.25 -6.03
C VAL A 194 -12.20 24.17 -7.32
N PHE A 195 -11.59 23.02 -7.60
CA PHE A 195 -10.61 22.81 -8.68
C PHE A 195 -11.13 21.88 -9.80
N GLY A 196 -12.41 21.53 -9.81
CA GLY A 196 -13.03 20.77 -10.88
C GLY A 196 -13.01 19.25 -10.71
N ASN A 197 -13.82 18.59 -11.53
CA ASN A 197 -14.04 17.14 -11.55
C ASN A 197 -13.11 16.45 -12.56
N TYR A 198 -13.22 15.11 -12.64
CA TYR A 198 -12.48 14.31 -13.62
C TYR A 198 -12.71 14.83 -15.04
N GLY A 199 -11.64 15.28 -15.70
CA GLY A 199 -11.67 15.82 -17.06
C GLY A 199 -11.47 17.34 -17.16
N ASP A 200 -11.54 18.07 -16.03
CA ASP A 200 -11.27 19.50 -16.02
C ASP A 200 -9.77 19.81 -16.04
N ASN A 201 -9.38 20.92 -16.65
CA ASN A 201 -7.98 21.37 -16.74
C ASN A 201 -7.29 21.53 -15.37
N LEU A 202 -8.07 21.81 -14.33
CA LEU A 202 -7.60 22.00 -12.96
C LEU A 202 -7.59 20.70 -12.13
N PHE A 203 -8.05 19.58 -12.68
CA PHE A 203 -8.06 18.28 -11.98
C PHE A 203 -6.65 17.83 -11.56
N LEU A 204 -5.62 18.17 -12.34
CA LEU A 204 -4.23 17.86 -12.01
C LEU A 204 -3.80 18.46 -10.67
N VAL A 205 -4.29 19.66 -10.35
CA VAL A 205 -4.03 20.34 -9.07
C VAL A 205 -4.64 19.52 -7.93
N THR A 206 -5.91 19.12 -8.07
CA THR A 206 -6.57 18.24 -7.09
C THR A 206 -5.82 16.93 -6.91
N PHE A 207 -5.40 16.31 -8.01
CA PHE A 207 -4.71 15.02 -8.00
C PHE A 207 -3.37 15.08 -7.26
N LEU A 208 -2.57 16.13 -7.45
CA LEU A 208 -1.29 16.29 -6.78
C LEU A 208 -1.41 16.81 -5.34
N THR A 209 -2.44 17.62 -5.05
CA THR A 209 -2.61 18.22 -3.72
C THR A 209 -3.14 17.23 -2.69
N LEU A 210 -3.98 16.27 -3.10
CA LEU A 210 -4.56 15.29 -2.17
C LEU A 210 -3.50 14.45 -1.43
N PRO A 211 -2.49 13.84 -2.09
CA PRO A 211 -1.41 13.13 -1.40
C PRO A 211 -0.61 14.04 -0.46
N MET A 212 -0.32 15.28 -0.87
CA MET A 212 0.41 16.24 -0.03
C MET A 212 -0.39 16.58 1.24
N LEU A 213 -1.69 16.80 1.08
CA LEU A 213 -2.61 17.04 2.19
C LEU A 213 -2.67 15.85 3.13
N ALA A 214 -2.66 14.62 2.61
CA ALA A 214 -2.61 13.41 3.43
C ALA A 214 -1.34 13.33 4.28
N VAL A 215 -0.18 13.66 3.71
CA VAL A 215 1.09 13.70 4.48
C VAL A 215 1.04 14.80 5.55
N VAL A 216 0.63 16.01 5.19
CA VAL A 216 0.59 17.16 6.13
C VAL A 216 -0.38 16.89 7.29
N SER A 217 -1.60 16.45 6.99
CA SER A 217 -2.60 16.14 8.00
C SER A 217 -2.19 14.96 8.89
N ALA A 218 -1.47 13.96 8.36
CA ALA A 218 -0.93 12.88 9.16
C ALA A 218 0.17 13.34 10.12
N VAL A 219 1.07 14.23 9.68
CA VAL A 219 2.10 14.83 10.53
C VAL A 219 1.44 15.65 11.64
N VAL A 220 0.51 16.54 11.30
CA VAL A 220 -0.22 17.36 12.28
C VAL A 220 -1.03 16.48 13.24
N GLY A 221 -1.75 15.50 12.71
CA GLY A 221 -2.57 14.57 13.50
C GLY A 221 -1.74 13.80 14.52
N LEU A 222 -0.59 13.26 14.12
CA LEU A 222 0.28 12.53 15.04
C LEU A 222 0.90 13.45 16.10
N GLN A 223 1.26 14.70 15.75
CA GLN A 223 1.78 15.67 16.71
C GLN A 223 0.72 16.11 17.74
N VAL A 224 -0.54 16.23 17.34
CA VAL A 224 -1.67 16.50 18.25
C VAL A 224 -1.93 15.29 19.15
N ILE A 225 -1.93 14.07 18.59
CA ILE A 225 -2.12 12.83 19.35
C ILE A 225 -0.96 12.58 20.31
N ALA A 226 0.25 13.07 20.01
CA ALA A 226 1.42 12.91 20.85
C ALA A 226 1.27 13.52 22.26
N TRP A 227 0.30 14.40 22.46
CA TRP A 227 -0.02 14.98 23.76
C TRP A 227 -0.70 13.97 24.70
N SER A 228 -1.23 12.86 24.17
CA SER A 228 -1.96 11.86 24.95
C SER A 228 -1.29 10.48 24.82
N ARG A 229 -0.66 10.04 25.91
CA ARG A 229 -0.07 8.70 26.04
C ARG A 229 -1.02 7.54 25.69
N PRO A 230 -2.31 7.52 26.10
CA PRO A 230 -3.21 6.44 25.72
C PRO A 230 -3.57 6.44 24.23
N LEU A 231 -3.68 7.62 23.61
CA LEU A 231 -3.96 7.70 22.17
C LEU A 231 -2.73 7.31 21.33
N LEU A 232 -1.52 7.65 21.76
CA LEU A 232 -0.29 7.14 21.13
C LEU A 232 -0.18 5.62 21.19
N ALA A 233 -0.54 5.02 22.34
CA ALA A 233 -0.56 3.57 22.50
C ALA A 233 -1.58 2.92 21.53
N ALA A 234 -2.77 3.49 21.41
CA ALA A 234 -3.84 2.97 20.56
C ALA A 234 -3.57 3.15 19.05
N PHE A 235 -3.06 4.31 18.62
CA PHE A 235 -2.96 4.67 17.20
C PHE A 235 -1.58 4.48 16.58
N ASN A 236 -0.52 4.40 17.39
CA ASN A 236 0.85 4.24 16.87
C ASN A 236 1.63 3.14 17.60
N ALA A 237 0.93 2.20 18.24
CA ALA A 237 1.52 1.14 19.07
C ALA A 237 2.52 1.67 20.12
N GLY A 238 2.33 2.91 20.58
CA GLY A 238 3.19 3.58 21.55
C GLY A 238 4.45 4.23 20.98
N HIS A 239 4.68 4.20 19.66
CA HIS A 239 5.79 4.93 19.04
C HIS A 239 5.53 6.44 19.11
N GLY A 240 6.46 7.18 19.73
CA GLY A 240 6.36 8.63 19.87
C GLY A 240 6.51 9.38 18.55
N ALA A 241 5.92 10.57 18.46
CA ALA A 241 6.18 11.48 17.36
C ALA A 241 7.59 12.11 17.52
N PRO A 242 8.46 12.07 16.51
CA PRO A 242 9.72 12.81 16.58
C PRO A 242 9.42 14.32 16.62
N PRO A 243 10.20 15.13 17.36
CA PRO A 243 10.01 16.57 17.37
C PRO A 243 10.17 17.16 15.96
N LEU A 244 9.28 18.09 15.58
CA LEU A 244 9.30 18.75 14.27
C LEU A 244 10.59 19.54 14.01
N THR A 245 11.26 19.96 15.08
CA THR A 245 12.54 20.63 15.04
C THR A 245 13.60 19.67 15.54
N ARG A 246 14.48 19.16 14.67
CA ARG A 246 15.79 18.70 15.13
C ARG A 246 16.46 19.94 15.71
N SER A 247 16.51 20.08 17.04
CA SER A 247 17.52 20.98 17.61
C SER A 247 18.85 20.48 17.07
N SER A 248 19.52 21.28 16.25
CA SER A 248 20.90 21.09 15.88
C SER A 248 21.70 21.05 17.17
N GLY A 249 21.85 19.85 17.73
CA GLY A 249 22.74 19.57 18.83
C GLY A 249 24.15 19.82 18.32
N LEU A 250 24.64 21.04 18.55
CA LEU A 250 26.05 21.31 18.66
C LEU A 250 26.59 20.38 19.75
N GLU A 251 27.06 19.19 19.38
CA GLU A 251 28.02 18.48 20.21
C GLU A 251 29.27 19.38 20.29
N PRO A 252 29.69 19.84 21.48
CA PRO A 252 31.02 20.39 21.62
C PRO A 252 31.98 19.23 21.38
N ARG A 253 32.73 19.29 20.28
CA ARG A 253 33.91 18.44 20.08
C ARG A 253 34.77 18.55 21.34
N ARG A 254 34.83 17.49 22.13
CA ARG A 254 35.87 17.35 23.15
C ARG A 254 37.17 17.07 22.41
N ALA A 255 38.10 18.01 22.55
CA ALA A 255 39.51 17.86 22.21
C ALA A 255 40.19 16.86 23.16
#